data_AF-A0A7C8I8P4-F1
#
_entry.id   AF-A0A7C8I8P4-F1
#
_cell.length_a   1.000
_cell.length_b   1.000
_cell.length_c   1.000
_cell.angle_alpha   90.00
_cell.angle_beta   90.00
_cell.angle_gamma   90.00
#
_symmetry.space_group_name_H-M   'P 1'
#
loop_
_entity.id
_entity.type
_entity.pdbx_description
1 polymer ?
#
loop_
_entity_poly.entity_id
_entity_poly.type
_entity_poly.pdbx_seq_one_letter_code
_entity_poly.pdbx_strand_id
1 'polypeptide(L)'
;MAQCSHSCNFVLIALWTLCTSICVCVITIHRSCIRRREKRDERSGHHHRSRHHHRSERHSSKKDHGVNPAAFIWFFLHLAGTIIGMVGLLDLIKNSYWYDPVVRRLSLGFGITTIITAVLTGLYMYKRHRQRLHDGYDDFCSPWVCGVLATILAFLAGFCISSTLYCDVVLGMIAGNMLGRPSSDLWKLYWPWFIANRILLLIN
;
A
#
# COMPACT_ATOMS: atom_id res chain seq x y z
N MET A 1 1.52 35.76 4.06
CA MET A 1 2.35 34.73 3.40
C MET A 1 2.08 33.29 3.87
N ALA A 2 1.48 33.04 5.06
CA ALA A 2 1.20 31.68 5.54
C ALA A 2 0.18 30.88 4.71
N GLN A 3 -0.75 31.54 4.01
CA GLN A 3 -1.78 30.85 3.19
C GLN A 3 -1.21 30.16 1.92
N CYS A 4 -0.11 30.64 1.33
CA CYS A 4 0.49 29.99 0.16
C CYS A 4 1.13 28.64 0.50
N SER A 5 1.70 28.50 1.70
CA SER A 5 2.35 27.26 2.14
C SER A 5 1.34 26.12 2.31
N HIS A 6 0.17 26.42 2.88
CA HIS A 6 -0.91 25.44 3.05
C HIS A 6 -1.45 24.91 1.71
N SER A 7 -1.54 25.76 0.69
CA SER A 7 -1.98 25.35 -0.65
C SER A 7 -0.98 24.39 -1.32
N CYS A 8 0.33 24.63 -1.18
CA CYS A 8 1.36 23.72 -1.71
C CYS A 8 1.31 22.34 -1.04
N ASN A 9 1.17 22.29 0.29
CA ASN A 9 1.11 21.03 1.02
C ASN A 9 -0.16 20.24 0.66
N PHE A 10 -1.29 20.91 0.42
CA PHE A 10 -2.51 20.28 -0.06
C PHE A 10 -2.32 19.66 -1.46
N VAL A 11 -1.68 20.39 -2.38
CA VAL A 11 -1.38 19.90 -3.73
C VAL A 11 -0.45 18.69 -3.68
N LEU A 12 0.57 18.71 -2.80
CA LEU A 12 1.49 17.59 -2.60
C LEU A 12 0.77 16.33 -2.09
N ILE A 13 -0.15 16.49 -1.12
CA ILE A 13 -0.96 15.38 -0.60
C ILE A 13 -1.87 14.83 -1.70
N ALA A 14 -2.58 15.68 -2.44
CA ALA A 14 -3.45 15.27 -3.54
C ALA A 14 -2.67 14.56 -4.67
N LEU A 15 -1.49 15.08 -5.01
CA LEU A 15 -0.59 14.47 -6.00
C LEU A 15 -0.09 13.09 -5.53
N TRP A 16 0.20 12.97 -4.23
CA TRP A 16 0.58 11.70 -3.61
C TRP A 16 -0.56 10.67 -3.64
N THR A 17 -1.80 11.07 -3.31
CA THR A 17 -2.96 10.17 -3.39
C THR A 17 -3.23 9.73 -4.83
N LEU A 18 -3.09 10.63 -5.79
CA LEU A 18 -3.20 10.31 -7.22
C LEU A 18 -2.11 9.33 -7.67
N CYS A 19 -0.84 9.59 -7.32
CA CYS A 19 0.26 8.70 -7.67
C CYS A 19 0.08 7.30 -7.08
N THR A 20 -0.33 7.20 -5.81
CA THR A 20 -0.55 5.90 -5.14
C THR A 20 -1.72 5.14 -5.75
N SER A 21 -2.83 5.82 -6.04
CA SER A 21 -3.99 5.25 -6.75
C SER A 21 -3.62 4.72 -8.14
N ILE A 22 -2.90 5.50 -8.94
CA ILE A 22 -2.42 5.08 -10.27
C ILE A 22 -1.51 3.85 -10.16
N CYS A 23 -0.57 3.84 -9.21
CA CYS A 23 0.32 2.70 -9.00
C CYS A 23 -0.44 1.43 -8.64
N VAL A 24 -1.42 1.51 -7.73
CA VAL A 24 -2.27 0.37 -7.34
C VAL A 24 -3.09 -0.14 -8.53
N CYS A 25 -3.64 0.76 -9.34
CA CYS A 25 -4.32 0.41 -10.59
C CYS A 25 -3.40 -0.37 -11.53
N VAL A 26 -2.17 0.11 -11.75
CA VAL A 26 -1.19 -0.53 -12.64
C VAL A 26 -0.77 -1.91 -12.11
N ILE A 27 -0.52 -2.05 -10.80
CA ILE A 27 -0.17 -3.35 -10.20
C ILE A 27 -1.32 -4.35 -10.34
N THR A 28 -2.56 -3.89 -10.15
CA THR A 28 -3.77 -4.72 -10.30
C THR A 28 -3.99 -5.14 -11.75
N ILE A 29 -3.81 -4.22 -12.71
CA ILE A 29 -3.84 -4.53 -14.15
C ILE A 29 -2.72 -5.53 -14.50
N HIS A 30 -1.51 -5.34 -13.98
CA HIS A 30 -0.40 -6.23 -14.24
C HIS A 30 -0.66 -7.65 -13.71
N ARG A 31 -1.14 -7.78 -12.46
CA ARG A 31 -1.52 -9.08 -11.89
C ARG A 31 -2.66 -9.75 -12.65
N SER A 32 -3.68 -8.98 -13.07
CA SER A 32 -4.78 -9.53 -13.86
C SER A 32 -4.34 -9.98 -15.25
N CYS A 33 -3.38 -9.29 -15.88
CA CYS A 33 -2.75 -9.70 -17.13
C CYS A 33 -1.94 -10.99 -16.98
N ILE A 34 -1.13 -11.14 -15.92
CA ILE A 34 -0.38 -12.38 -15.66
C ILE A 34 -1.34 -13.56 -15.49
N ARG A 35 -2.37 -13.40 -14.66
CA ARG A 35 -3.37 -14.44 -14.43
C ARG A 35 -4.14 -14.84 -15.69
N ARG A 36 -4.36 -13.88 -16.62
CA ARG A 36 -4.95 -14.17 -17.93
C ARG A 36 -4.01 -14.96 -18.84
N ARG A 37 -2.69 -14.72 -18.76
CA ARG A 37 -1.70 -15.50 -19.53
C ARG A 37 -1.64 -16.95 -19.06
N GLU A 38 -1.59 -17.18 -17.74
CA GLU A 38 -1.60 -18.54 -17.17
C GLU A 38 -2.83 -19.34 -17.63
N LYS A 39 -4.03 -18.73 -17.58
CA LYS A 39 -5.26 -19.37 -18.06
C LYS A 39 -5.24 -19.68 -19.57
N ARG A 40 -4.54 -18.87 -20.38
CA ARG A 40 -4.44 -19.08 -21.84
C ARG A 40 -3.50 -20.25 -22.13
N ASP A 41 -2.41 -20.37 -21.39
CA ASP A 41 -1.44 -21.47 -21.54
C ASP A 41 -2.06 -22.81 -21.12
N GLU A 42 -2.85 -22.85 -20.04
CA GLU A 42 -3.60 -24.05 -19.61
C GLU A 42 -4.57 -24.54 -20.68
N ARG A 43 -5.34 -23.64 -21.31
CA ARG A 43 -6.26 -23.99 -22.40
C ARG A 43 -5.53 -24.52 -23.65
N SER A 44 -4.35 -23.95 -23.93
CA SER A 44 -3.55 -24.34 -25.09
C SER A 44 -2.88 -25.70 -24.89
N GLY A 45 -2.43 -26.00 -23.66
CA GLY A 45 -1.90 -27.31 -23.27
C GLY A 45 -2.93 -28.44 -23.28
N HIS A 46 -4.20 -28.14 -22.96
CA HIS A 46 -5.25 -29.17 -22.93
C HIS A 46 -5.61 -29.70 -24.32
N HIS A 47 -5.45 -28.90 -25.38
CA HIS A 47 -5.70 -29.34 -26.76
C HIS A 47 -4.61 -30.27 -27.32
N HIS A 48 -3.38 -30.19 -26.82
CA HIS A 48 -2.29 -31.07 -27.29
C HIS A 48 -2.14 -32.36 -26.48
N ARG A 49 -2.69 -32.43 -25.25
CA ARG A 49 -2.52 -33.56 -24.34
C ARG A 49 -3.39 -34.79 -24.67
N SER A 50 -4.36 -34.69 -25.57
CA SER A 50 -5.23 -35.83 -25.94
C SER A 50 -4.64 -36.78 -26.99
N ARG A 51 -3.40 -36.62 -27.45
CA ARG A 51 -2.80 -37.53 -28.46
C ARG A 51 -1.51 -38.25 -28.09
N HIS A 52 -0.85 -37.95 -26.96
CA HIS A 52 0.41 -38.60 -26.59
C HIS A 52 0.39 -39.11 -25.14
N HIS A 53 -0.49 -40.09 -24.89
CA HIS A 53 -0.32 -41.00 -23.76
C HIS A 53 0.64 -42.12 -24.20
N HIS A 54 1.95 -41.82 -24.20
CA HIS A 54 3.04 -42.75 -23.90
C HIS A 54 4.37 -42.14 -24.35
N ARG A 55 5.31 -42.10 -23.40
CA ARG A 55 6.77 -41.95 -23.57
C ARG A 55 7.34 -40.54 -23.40
N SER A 56 8.25 -40.46 -22.42
CA SER A 56 9.12 -39.34 -22.01
C SER A 56 8.41 -38.25 -21.20
N GLU A 57 8.24 -38.36 -19.89
CA GLU A 57 9.28 -38.43 -18.84
C GLU A 57 10.51 -37.55 -19.08
N ARG A 58 10.62 -36.54 -18.19
CA ARG A 58 11.85 -35.88 -17.70
C ARG A 58 12.62 -34.98 -18.67
N HIS A 59 12.01 -33.84 -19.02
CA HIS A 59 12.80 -32.60 -19.05
C HIS A 59 12.13 -31.58 -18.14
N SER A 60 12.62 -31.53 -16.91
CA SER A 60 12.39 -30.44 -15.95
C SER A 60 12.88 -29.15 -16.59
N SER A 61 12.01 -28.51 -17.36
CA SER A 61 12.19 -27.13 -17.81
C SER A 61 12.24 -26.27 -16.55
N LYS A 62 13.48 -25.95 -16.13
CA LYS A 62 13.78 -24.85 -15.22
C LYS A 62 13.16 -23.61 -15.85
N LYS A 63 11.92 -23.29 -15.48
CA LYS A 63 11.34 -21.98 -15.74
C LYS A 63 12.11 -21.00 -14.87
N ASP A 64 13.22 -20.49 -15.38
CA ASP A 64 13.92 -19.37 -14.77
C ASP A 64 12.89 -18.26 -14.57
N HIS A 65 12.51 -18.04 -13.31
CA HIS A 65 11.65 -16.94 -12.89
C HIS A 65 12.48 -15.66 -13.02
N GLY A 66 12.64 -15.22 -14.27
CA GLY A 66 13.24 -13.94 -14.60
C GLY A 66 12.51 -12.85 -13.84
N VAL A 67 13.20 -12.28 -12.87
CA VAL A 67 12.71 -11.19 -12.04
C VAL A 67 12.31 -10.05 -12.98
N ASN A 68 11.02 -9.73 -13.07
CA ASN A 68 10.54 -8.70 -13.98
C ASN A 68 11.11 -7.33 -13.57
N PRO A 69 12.07 -6.75 -14.32
CA PRO A 69 12.73 -5.50 -13.91
C PRO A 69 11.75 -4.32 -13.85
N ALA A 70 10.67 -4.40 -14.63
CA ALA A 70 9.58 -3.43 -14.59
C ALA A 70 8.93 -3.36 -13.19
N ALA A 71 8.72 -4.49 -12.52
CA ALA A 71 8.09 -4.50 -11.20
C ALA A 71 8.93 -3.77 -10.14
N PHE A 72 10.26 -3.87 -10.25
CA PHE A 72 11.17 -3.14 -9.36
C PHE A 72 11.13 -1.63 -9.58
N ILE A 73 11.12 -1.18 -10.83
CA ILE A 73 11.01 0.25 -11.16
C ILE A 73 9.71 0.83 -10.59
N TRP A 74 8.59 0.12 -10.75
CA TRP A 74 7.31 0.53 -10.18
C TRP A 74 7.33 0.58 -8.65
N PHE A 75 7.98 -0.39 -8.00
CA PHE A 75 8.15 -0.39 -6.55
C PHE A 75 8.95 0.84 -6.07
N PHE A 76 10.06 1.17 -6.72
CA PHE A 76 10.85 2.35 -6.36
C PHE A 76 10.11 3.65 -6.59
N LEU A 77 9.36 3.78 -7.69
CA LEU A 77 8.54 4.95 -7.96
C LEU A 77 7.47 5.13 -6.87
N HIS A 78 6.86 4.02 -6.42
CA HIS A 78 5.90 4.04 -5.33
C HIS A 78 6.53 4.42 -3.99
N LEU A 79 7.71 3.87 -3.69
CA LEU A 79 8.46 4.21 -2.50
C LEU A 79 8.81 5.70 -2.47
N ALA A 80 9.31 6.25 -3.59
CA ALA A 80 9.65 7.67 -3.71
C ALA A 80 8.42 8.56 -3.53
N GLY A 81 7.29 8.23 -4.18
CA GLY A 81 6.03 8.95 -3.99
C GLY A 81 5.57 8.93 -2.54
N THR A 82 5.72 7.79 -1.86
CA THR A 82 5.40 7.65 -0.43
C THR A 82 6.26 8.54 0.43
N ILE A 83 7.58 8.58 0.20
CA ILE A 83 8.49 9.45 0.95
C ILE A 83 8.10 10.93 0.78
N ILE A 84 7.84 11.38 -0.45
CA ILE A 84 7.45 12.76 -0.73
C ILE A 84 6.13 13.10 -0.03
N GLY A 85 5.13 12.22 -0.13
CA GLY A 85 3.84 12.39 0.56
C GLY A 85 3.99 12.48 2.07
N MET A 86 4.82 11.61 2.66
CA MET A 86 5.09 11.62 4.09
C MET A 86 5.81 12.88 4.55
N VAL A 87 6.75 13.42 3.77
CA VAL A 87 7.44 14.68 4.08
C VAL A 87 6.45 15.85 4.10
N GLY A 88 5.56 15.93 3.09
CA GLY A 88 4.52 16.95 3.04
C GLY A 88 3.54 16.85 4.23
N LEU A 89 3.19 15.63 4.62
CA LEU A 89 2.32 15.40 5.77
C LEU A 89 3.01 15.81 7.09
N LEU A 90 4.28 15.45 7.26
CA LEU A 90 5.05 15.82 8.45
C LEU A 90 5.22 17.33 8.59
N ASP A 91 5.42 18.05 7.48
CA ASP A 91 5.48 19.51 7.50
C ASP A 91 4.13 20.12 7.93
N LEU A 92 3.02 19.59 7.40
CA LEU A 92 1.68 20.04 7.75
C LEU A 92 1.33 19.76 9.22
N ILE A 93 1.71 18.58 9.73
CA ILE A 93 1.58 18.23 11.14
C ILE A 93 2.43 19.18 11.96
N LYS A 94 3.72 19.35 11.67
CA LYS A 94 4.63 20.20 12.45
C LYS A 94 4.09 21.62 12.60
N ASN A 95 3.55 22.19 11.52
CA ASN A 95 2.97 23.53 11.54
C ASN A 95 1.63 23.59 12.29
N SER A 96 0.79 22.56 12.22
CA SER A 96 -0.55 22.57 12.83
C SER A 96 -0.56 22.05 14.29
N TYR A 97 0.42 21.24 14.66
CA TYR A 97 0.48 20.49 15.93
C TYR A 97 0.52 21.41 17.16
N TRP A 98 1.14 22.58 17.01
CA TRP A 98 1.28 23.54 18.11
C TRP A 98 0.03 24.38 18.34
N TYR A 99 -0.82 24.57 17.33
CA TYR A 99 -1.96 25.47 17.42
C TYR A 99 -3.28 24.76 17.71
N ASP A 100 -3.46 23.52 17.23
CA ASP A 100 -4.72 22.80 17.37
C ASP A 100 -4.60 21.54 18.27
N PRO A 101 -5.23 21.54 19.46
CA PRO A 101 -5.20 20.38 20.37
C PRO A 101 -5.97 19.17 19.83
N VAL A 102 -6.85 19.32 18.84
CA VAL A 102 -7.57 18.22 18.18
C VAL A 102 -6.62 17.48 17.25
N VAL A 103 -5.88 18.21 16.42
CA VAL A 103 -4.85 17.65 15.52
C VAL A 103 -3.84 16.85 16.32
N ARG A 104 -3.35 17.39 17.44
CA ARG A 104 -2.42 16.68 18.33
C ARG A 104 -2.96 15.34 18.85
N ARG A 105 -4.21 15.31 19.30
CA ARG A 105 -4.85 14.08 19.80
C ARG A 105 -5.05 13.05 18.69
N LEU A 106 -5.43 13.49 17.50
CA LEU A 106 -5.55 12.63 16.31
C LEU A 106 -4.19 12.04 15.93
N SER A 107 -3.14 12.85 15.81
CA SER A 107 -1.80 12.36 15.47
C SER A 107 -1.29 11.32 16.47
N LEU A 108 -1.52 11.54 17.77
CA LEU A 108 -1.21 10.56 18.81
C LEU A 108 -2.00 9.25 18.65
N GLY A 109 -3.31 9.34 18.39
CA GLY A 109 -4.17 8.17 18.19
C GLY A 109 -3.71 7.29 17.03
N PHE A 110 -3.43 7.90 15.87
CA PHE A 110 -2.91 7.18 14.70
C PHE A 110 -1.50 6.61 14.93
N GLY A 111 -0.62 7.37 15.59
CA GLY A 111 0.72 6.90 15.94
C GLY A 111 0.69 5.67 16.84
N ILE A 112 -0.08 5.72 17.92
CA ILE A 112 -0.24 4.58 18.85
C ILE A 112 -0.82 3.36 18.12
N THR A 113 -1.87 3.56 17.32
CA THR A 113 -2.51 2.46 16.57
C THR A 113 -1.54 1.79 15.60
N THR A 114 -0.70 2.58 14.91
CA THR A 114 0.32 2.07 13.97
C THR A 114 1.37 1.25 14.72
N ILE A 115 1.88 1.76 15.84
CA ILE A 115 2.89 1.06 16.66
C ILE A 115 2.32 -0.25 17.20
N ILE A 116 1.11 -0.24 17.75
CA ILE A 116 0.46 -1.46 18.28
C ILE A 116 0.31 -2.51 17.17
N THR A 117 -0.15 -2.10 15.98
CA THR A 117 -0.32 -3.00 14.84
C THR A 117 1.00 -3.64 14.40
N ALA A 118 2.08 -2.84 14.36
CA ALA A 118 3.42 -3.35 14.02
C ALA A 118 3.93 -4.36 15.05
N VAL A 119 3.80 -4.03 16.35
CA VAL A 119 4.21 -4.92 17.44
C VAL A 119 3.42 -6.22 17.42
N LEU A 120 2.09 -6.16 17.27
CA LEU A 120 1.25 -7.36 17.17
C LEU A 120 1.63 -8.24 15.98
N THR A 121 1.94 -7.62 14.83
CA THR A 121 2.38 -8.36 13.64
C THR A 121 3.73 -9.03 13.86
N GLY A 122 4.67 -8.34 14.50
CA GLY A 122 5.98 -8.90 14.87
C GLY A 122 5.84 -10.08 15.84
N LEU A 123 5.02 -9.94 16.89
CA LEU A 123 4.72 -11.01 17.85
C LEU A 123 4.05 -12.21 17.18
N TYR A 124 3.10 -11.98 16.27
CA TYR A 124 2.43 -13.03 15.51
C TYR A 124 3.43 -13.80 14.63
N MET A 125 4.29 -13.09 13.90
CA MET A 125 5.30 -13.72 13.04
C MET A 125 6.35 -14.47 13.86
N TYR A 126 6.77 -13.92 15.01
CA TYR A 126 7.67 -14.59 15.93
C TYR A 126 7.08 -15.90 16.46
N LYS A 127 5.81 -15.87 16.92
CA LYS A 127 5.10 -17.07 17.39
C LYS A 127 4.97 -18.12 16.27
N ARG A 128 4.60 -17.69 15.06
CA ARG A 128 4.46 -18.56 13.89
C ARG A 128 5.78 -19.20 13.50
N HIS A 129 6.88 -18.45 13.55
CA HIS A 129 8.19 -18.97 13.22
C HIS A 129 8.69 -19.98 14.27
N ARG A 130 8.45 -19.72 15.57
CA ARG A 130 8.78 -20.68 16.65
C ARG A 130 8.05 -22.02 16.48
N GLN A 131 6.81 -22.01 15.99
CA GLN A 131 6.08 -23.24 15.68
C GLN A 131 6.75 -24.03 14.54
N ARG A 132 7.19 -23.34 13.47
CA ARG A 132 7.86 -24.00 12.33
C ARG A 132 9.21 -24.63 12.68
N LEU A 133 9.97 -24.02 13.58
CA LEU A 133 11.23 -24.59 14.09
C LEU A 133 10.98 -25.93 14.81
N HIS A 134 9.84 -26.06 15.50
CA HIS A 134 9.48 -27.32 16.16
C HIS A 134 9.08 -28.43 15.16
N ASP A 135 8.63 -28.05 13.97
CA ASP A 135 8.25 -28.98 12.90
C ASP A 135 9.45 -29.45 12.05
N GLY A 136 10.68 -29.08 12.40
CA GLY A 136 11.90 -29.56 11.75
C GLY A 136 12.18 -28.94 10.37
N TYR A 137 11.62 -27.76 10.08
CA TYR A 137 11.96 -27.02 8.86
C TYR A 137 13.29 -26.28 9.02
N ASP A 138 14.30 -26.68 8.25
CA ASP A 138 15.56 -25.94 8.08
C ASP A 138 15.34 -24.72 7.18
N ASP A 139 14.97 -23.59 7.78
CA ASP A 139 14.79 -22.33 7.05
C ASP A 139 16.15 -21.69 6.76
N PHE A 140 16.40 -21.29 5.51
CA PHE A 140 17.68 -20.74 5.04
C PHE A 140 17.96 -19.31 5.57
N CYS A 141 16.99 -18.68 6.23
CA CYS A 141 17.09 -17.32 6.72
C CYS A 141 16.99 -17.27 8.24
N SER A 142 17.86 -16.48 8.88
CA SER A 142 17.86 -16.34 10.34
C SER A 142 16.48 -15.88 10.84
N PRO A 143 15.92 -16.52 11.89
CA PRO A 143 14.63 -16.19 12.49
C PRO A 143 14.44 -14.70 12.75
N TRP A 144 15.53 -14.06 13.18
CA TRP A 144 15.58 -12.65 13.52
C TRP A 144 15.42 -11.75 12.30
N VAL A 145 16.06 -12.10 11.19
CA VAL A 145 16.02 -11.29 9.96
C VAL A 145 14.61 -11.30 9.38
N CYS A 146 13.97 -12.47 9.29
CA CYS A 146 12.59 -12.58 8.80
C CYS A 146 11.59 -11.88 9.74
N GLY A 147 11.74 -12.02 11.05
CA GLY A 147 10.86 -11.38 12.03
C GLY A 147 10.95 -9.85 12.01
N VAL A 148 12.18 -9.32 12.00
CA VAL A 148 12.43 -7.87 11.94
C VAL A 148 11.94 -7.30 10.61
N LEU A 149 12.25 -7.95 9.49
CA LEU A 149 11.81 -7.49 8.17
C LEU A 149 10.28 -7.47 8.06
N ALA A 150 9.61 -8.52 8.54
CA ALA A 150 8.15 -8.59 8.55
C ALA A 150 7.53 -7.49 9.43
N THR A 151 8.15 -7.19 10.58
CA THR A 151 7.71 -6.13 11.49
C THR A 151 7.86 -4.76 10.85
N ILE A 152 8.98 -4.50 10.17
CA ILE A 152 9.23 -3.25 9.43
C ILE A 152 8.21 -3.11 8.30
N LEU A 153 7.97 -4.16 7.53
CA LEU A 153 6.97 -4.13 6.46
C LEU A 153 5.56 -3.85 6.99
N ALA A 154 5.19 -4.49 8.09
CA ALA A 154 3.89 -4.30 8.73
C ALA A 154 3.72 -2.88 9.27
N PHE A 155 4.78 -2.34 9.89
CA PHE A 155 4.81 -0.95 10.32
C PHE A 155 4.61 0.00 9.15
N LEU A 156 5.38 -0.16 8.06
CA LEU A 156 5.27 0.67 6.87
C LEU A 156 3.85 0.58 6.26
N ALA A 157 3.28 -0.61 6.16
CA ALA A 157 1.93 -0.79 5.65
C ALA A 157 0.87 -0.11 6.53
N GLY A 158 0.93 -0.35 7.85
CA GLY A 158 0.01 0.27 8.81
C GLY A 158 0.14 1.79 8.86
N PHE A 159 1.36 2.29 8.74
CA PHE A 159 1.67 3.71 8.68
C PHE A 159 1.11 4.35 7.42
N CYS A 160 1.29 3.72 6.25
CA CYS A 160 0.70 4.20 5.00
C CYS A 160 -0.82 4.28 5.09
N ILE A 161 -1.49 3.23 5.58
CA ILE A 161 -2.96 3.21 5.72
C ILE A 161 -3.43 4.30 6.68
N SER A 162 -2.78 4.40 7.84
CA SER A 162 -3.09 5.41 8.86
C SER A 162 -2.87 6.83 8.34
N SER A 163 -1.81 7.04 7.56
CA SER A 163 -1.48 8.30 6.91
C SER A 163 -2.56 8.71 5.90
N THR A 164 -3.04 7.78 5.07
CA THR A 164 -4.14 8.05 4.13
C THR A 164 -5.43 8.42 4.85
N LEU A 165 -5.82 7.65 5.88
CA LEU A 165 -7.01 7.97 6.69
C LEU A 165 -6.88 9.29 7.44
N TYR A 166 -5.69 9.58 7.95
CA TYR A 166 -5.40 10.84 8.63
C TYR A 166 -5.49 12.03 7.68
N CYS A 167 -4.97 11.91 6.45
CA CYS A 167 -5.16 12.90 5.40
C CYS A 167 -6.65 13.17 5.16
N ASP A 168 -7.48 12.13 5.01
CA ASP A 168 -8.93 12.29 4.81
C ASP A 168 -9.60 13.06 5.96
N VAL A 169 -9.23 12.75 7.20
CA VAL A 169 -9.76 13.42 8.40
C VAL A 169 -9.33 14.87 8.46
N VAL A 170 -8.04 15.16 8.23
CA VAL A 170 -7.50 16.53 8.24
C VAL A 170 -8.13 17.36 7.12
N LEU A 171 -8.29 16.79 5.93
CA LEU A 171 -8.99 17.44 4.81
C LEU A 171 -10.44 17.78 5.18
N GLY A 172 -11.16 16.86 5.84
CA GLY A 172 -12.52 17.10 6.34
C GLY A 172 -12.58 18.20 7.40
N MET A 173 -11.58 18.28 8.28
CA MET A 173 -11.46 19.34 9.29
C MET A 173 -11.20 20.71 8.64
N ILE A 174 -10.27 20.78 7.68
CA ILE A 174 -9.95 22.04 6.96
C ILE A 174 -11.16 22.52 6.15
N ALA A 175 -11.94 21.60 5.57
CA ALA A 175 -13.19 21.93 4.88
C ALA A 175 -14.30 22.46 5.82
N GLY A 176 -14.05 22.53 7.14
CA GLY A 176 -15.01 22.99 8.14
C GLY A 176 -16.21 22.08 8.29
N ASN A 177 -16.16 20.85 7.76
CA ASN A 177 -17.30 19.94 7.76
C ASN A 177 -16.88 18.48 7.85
N MET A 178 -16.74 17.98 9.08
CA MET A 178 -16.44 16.56 9.37
C MET A 178 -17.51 15.60 8.83
N LEU A 179 -18.72 16.09 8.49
CA LEU A 179 -19.84 15.32 7.95
C LEU A 179 -19.95 15.36 6.41
N GLY A 180 -19.00 16.00 5.72
CA GLY A 180 -18.89 15.90 4.26
C GLY A 180 -19.91 16.71 3.45
N ARG A 181 -20.53 17.75 4.02
CA ARG A 181 -21.27 18.75 3.23
C ARG A 181 -20.31 19.87 2.81
N PRO A 182 -19.89 19.96 1.54
CA PRO A 182 -18.94 20.98 1.14
C PRO A 182 -19.56 22.38 1.28
N SER A 183 -18.78 23.35 1.77
CA SER A 183 -19.06 24.77 1.58
C SER A 183 -18.95 25.13 0.08
N SER A 184 -19.72 26.11 -0.39
CA SER A 184 -20.02 26.35 -1.81
C SER A 184 -18.82 26.57 -2.74
N ASP A 185 -17.63 26.80 -2.20
CA ASP A 185 -16.49 27.28 -3.00
C ASP A 185 -15.46 26.18 -3.26
N LEU A 186 -15.41 25.13 -2.43
CA LEU A 186 -14.46 24.02 -2.56
C LEU A 186 -15.10 22.70 -3.04
N TRP A 187 -16.43 22.67 -3.23
CA TRP A 187 -17.14 21.45 -3.64
C TRP A 187 -16.63 20.87 -4.96
N LYS A 188 -16.23 21.73 -5.92
CA LYS A 188 -15.73 21.31 -7.23
C LYS A 188 -14.44 20.50 -7.16
N LEU A 189 -13.59 20.74 -6.16
CA LEU A 189 -12.36 19.98 -5.94
C LEU A 189 -12.60 18.73 -5.07
N TYR A 190 -13.53 18.83 -4.14
CA TYR A 190 -13.86 17.75 -3.20
C TYR A 190 -14.51 16.53 -3.88
N TRP A 191 -15.46 16.75 -4.79
CA TRP A 191 -16.19 15.65 -5.44
C TRP A 191 -15.32 14.75 -6.33
N PRO A 192 -14.46 15.28 -7.22
CA PRO A 192 -13.55 14.44 -8.00
C PRO A 192 -12.64 13.59 -7.12
N TRP A 193 -12.13 14.17 -6.02
CA TRP A 193 -11.31 13.46 -5.05
C TRP A 193 -12.10 12.35 -4.32
N PHE A 194 -13.31 12.66 -3.84
CA PHE A 194 -14.17 11.70 -3.15
C PHE A 194 -14.59 10.54 -4.07
N ILE A 195 -14.95 10.85 -5.32
CA ILE A 195 -15.32 9.89 -6.36
C ILE A 195 -14.12 9.00 -6.69
N ALA A 196 -12.94 9.58 -6.89
CA ALA A 196 -11.73 8.83 -7.21
C ALA A 196 -11.35 7.83 -6.10
N ASN A 197 -11.48 8.21 -4.82
CA ASN A 197 -11.15 7.35 -3.69
C ASN A 197 -12.22 6.28 -3.40
N ARG A 198 -13.52 6.59 -3.54
CA ARG A 198 -14.61 5.65 -3.20
C ARG A 198 -14.94 4.65 -4.30
N ILE A 199 -14.86 5.05 -5.58
CA ILE A 199 -15.17 4.14 -6.70
C ILE A 199 -14.09 3.07 -6.84
N LEU A 200 -12.82 3.39 -6.58
CA LEU A 200 -11.73 2.42 -6.64
C LEU A 200 -11.85 1.32 -5.56
N LEU A 201 -12.44 1.64 -4.41
CA LEU A 201 -12.75 0.69 -3.33
C LEU A 201 -13.98 -0.19 -3.62
N LEU A 202 -14.87 0.24 -4.52
CA LEU A 202 -16.10 -0.49 -4.89
C LEU A 202 -15.91 -1.44 -6.08
N ILE A 203 -14.85 -1.23 -6.88
CA ILE A 203 -14.57 -1.99 -8.11
C ILE A 203 -13.63 -3.21 -7.84
N ASN A 204 -13.08 -3.34 -6.63
CA ASN A 204 -12.18 -4.43 -6.24
C ASN A 204 -12.85 -5.37 -5.23
#